data_AF-A0A735J572-F1
#
_entry.id   AF-A0A735J572-F1
#
_cell.length_a   1.000
_cell.length_b   1.000
_cell.length_c   1.000
_cell.angle_alpha   90.00
_cell.angle_beta   90.00
_cell.angle_gamma   90.00
#
_symmetry.space_group_name_H-M   'P 1'
#
loop_
_entity.id
_entity.type
_entity.pdbx_description
1 polymer ?
#
loop_
_entity_poly.entity_id
_entity_poly.type
_entity_poly.pdbx_seq_one_letter_code
_entity_poly.pdbx_strand_id
1 'polypeptide(L)'
;MGNKEIVMYDSPEAASIQTLTGWVDRHGKFWGDDEHMARWCGSTHQKCERNPEHPIRENRGYCEACRDERQQALYMAMERQPWDGDTILHLHNTDVYFQDLESIRDHCLERHVLPEELQLVVCNPVYPEEIDGCDHFCDDLPEDGELPSELQEAFDRLNEVIRKSPPLSWFPGEIAANLPDGILTAEERHDIEIARPEAAGVDDKS
;
A
#
# COMPACT_ATOMS: atom_id res chain seq x y z
N MET A 1 31.04 53.70 -5.88
CA MET A 1 29.65 53.86 -6.38
C MET A 1 29.65 53.38 -7.81
N GLY A 2 29.05 52.21 -8.08
CA GLY A 2 29.00 51.65 -9.44
C GLY A 2 28.22 52.59 -10.36
N ASN A 3 28.78 52.87 -11.54
CA ASN A 3 28.12 53.68 -12.55
C ASN A 3 26.85 52.95 -12.98
N LYS A 4 25.67 53.51 -12.70
CA LYS A 4 24.40 52.93 -13.16
C LYS A 4 24.21 53.37 -14.60
N GLU A 5 24.21 52.39 -15.51
CA GLU A 5 23.85 52.61 -16.91
C GLU A 5 22.43 53.18 -16.98
N ILE A 6 22.26 54.33 -17.63
CA ILE A 6 20.98 55.02 -17.76
C ILE A 6 20.30 54.53 -19.03
N VAL A 7 19.32 53.62 -18.88
CA VAL A 7 18.45 53.18 -19.97
C VAL A 7 17.20 54.05 -19.96
N MET A 8 16.98 54.82 -21.03
CA MET A 8 15.84 55.73 -21.19
C MET A 8 14.55 54.97 -21.53
N TYR A 9 13.38 55.49 -21.13
CA TYR A 9 12.07 54.82 -21.29
C TYR A 9 11.75 54.43 -22.74
N ASP A 10 12.15 55.27 -23.69
CA ASP A 10 11.95 55.13 -25.13
C ASP A 10 13.07 54.36 -25.83
N SER A 11 14.10 53.90 -25.10
CA SER A 11 15.17 53.10 -25.67
C SER A 11 14.63 51.73 -26.12
N PRO A 12 14.99 51.23 -27.31
CA PRO A 12 14.69 49.84 -27.70
C PRO A 12 15.37 48.81 -26.80
N GLU A 13 16.39 49.21 -26.04
CA GLU A 13 17.03 48.39 -24.99
C GLU A 13 16.16 48.29 -23.73
N ALA A 14 15.26 49.25 -23.51
CA ALA A 14 14.35 49.26 -22.35
C ALA A 14 13.25 48.20 -22.50
N ALA A 15 12.70 48.05 -23.70
CA ALA A 15 11.73 47.01 -24.03
C ALA A 15 11.70 46.73 -25.54
N SER A 16 11.58 45.46 -25.91
CA SER A 16 11.30 45.03 -27.27
C SER A 16 10.17 44.01 -27.27
N ILE A 17 9.35 44.01 -28.33
CA ILE A 17 8.34 42.97 -28.53
C ILE A 17 9.06 41.67 -28.87
N GLN A 18 8.83 40.64 -28.07
CA GLN A 18 9.38 39.30 -28.27
C GLN A 18 8.24 38.31 -28.51
N THR A 19 8.46 37.35 -29.40
CA THR A 19 7.56 36.19 -29.57
C THR A 19 8.12 35.04 -28.76
N LEU A 20 7.40 34.62 -27.72
CA LEU A 20 7.75 33.45 -26.92
C LEU A 20 6.98 32.24 -27.47
N THR A 21 7.72 31.21 -27.86
CA THR A 21 7.17 29.90 -28.23
C THR A 21 7.33 28.93 -27.07
N GLY A 22 6.34 28.09 -26.84
CA GLY A 22 6.41 27.05 -25.82
C GLY A 22 5.08 26.33 -25.66
N TRP A 23 5.07 25.33 -24.80
CA TRP A 23 3.92 24.48 -24.56
C TRP A 23 2.95 25.13 -23.57
N VAL A 24 1.67 25.08 -23.92
CA VAL A 24 0.57 25.51 -23.07
C VAL A 24 -0.31 24.31 -22.81
N ASP A 25 -0.63 24.03 -21.55
CA ASP A 25 -1.52 22.94 -21.22
C ASP A 25 -2.99 23.26 -21.55
N ARG A 26 -3.87 22.27 -21.40
CA ARG A 26 -5.32 22.40 -21.61
C ARG A 26 -5.97 23.52 -20.77
N HIS A 27 -5.35 23.90 -19.65
CA HIS A 27 -5.87 24.89 -18.70
C HIS A 27 -5.29 26.29 -18.93
N GLY A 28 -4.44 26.46 -19.94
CA GLY A 28 -3.86 27.76 -20.32
C GLY A 28 -2.57 28.12 -19.59
N LYS A 29 -1.94 27.19 -18.86
CA LYS A 29 -0.65 27.43 -18.20
C LYS A 29 0.51 27.22 -19.17
N PHE A 30 1.43 28.17 -19.22
CA PHE A 30 2.65 28.11 -20.05
C PHE A 30 3.77 27.36 -19.33
N TRP A 31 4.43 26.44 -20.04
CA TRP A 31 5.47 25.55 -19.53
C TRP A 31 6.84 25.74 -20.22
N GLY A 32 6.98 26.73 -21.11
CA GLY A 32 8.21 26.91 -21.88
C GLY A 32 8.46 25.72 -22.81
N ASP A 33 9.67 25.17 -22.81
CA ASP A 33 10.05 24.05 -23.67
C ASP A 33 9.65 22.66 -23.11
N ASP A 34 9.02 22.60 -21.93
CA ASP A 34 8.64 21.34 -21.27
C ASP A 34 7.31 20.78 -21.81
N GLU A 35 7.38 20.11 -22.96
CA GLU A 35 6.25 19.40 -23.58
C GLU A 35 5.64 18.35 -22.64
N HIS A 36 6.50 17.59 -21.98
CA HIS A 36 6.09 16.46 -21.15
C HIS A 36 5.19 16.96 -20.02
N MET A 37 5.63 17.98 -19.29
CA MET A 37 4.87 18.52 -18.18
C MET A 37 3.58 19.21 -18.63
N ALA A 38 3.60 19.91 -19.76
CA ALA A 38 2.38 20.50 -20.34
C ALA A 38 1.34 19.42 -20.70
N ARG A 39 1.76 18.33 -21.31
CA ARG A 39 0.90 17.19 -21.64
C ARG A 39 0.42 16.48 -20.38
N TRP A 40 1.31 16.22 -19.44
CA TRP A 40 0.96 15.59 -18.17
C TRP A 40 -0.10 16.43 -17.43
N CYS A 41 0.14 17.73 -17.21
CA CYS A 41 -0.82 18.61 -16.55
C CYS A 41 -2.14 18.78 -17.32
N GLY A 42 -2.12 18.75 -18.65
CA GLY A 42 -3.33 18.87 -19.47
C GLY A 42 -4.13 17.55 -19.61
N SER A 43 -3.53 16.41 -19.28
CA SER A 43 -4.12 15.08 -19.46
C SER A 43 -4.85 14.59 -18.21
N THR A 44 -5.94 13.84 -18.43
CA THR A 44 -6.64 13.12 -17.36
C THR A 44 -6.20 11.66 -17.26
N HIS A 45 -5.75 11.08 -18.36
CA HIS A 45 -5.39 9.66 -18.47
C HIS A 45 -4.15 9.46 -19.34
N GLN A 46 -3.46 8.34 -19.11
CA GLN A 46 -2.32 7.92 -19.91
C GLN A 46 -2.23 6.39 -20.02
N LYS A 47 -1.49 5.92 -21.02
CA LYS A 47 -1.12 4.50 -21.10
C LYS A 47 -0.07 4.17 -20.05
N CYS A 48 0.02 2.91 -19.68
CA CYS A 48 1.13 2.46 -18.84
C CYS A 48 2.45 2.57 -19.61
N GLU A 49 3.47 3.12 -18.95
CA GLU A 49 4.81 3.30 -19.53
C GLU A 49 5.56 1.96 -19.63
N ARG A 50 5.28 1.03 -18.70
CA ARG A 50 5.93 -0.28 -18.66
C ARG A 50 5.34 -1.26 -19.66
N ASN A 51 4.01 -1.25 -19.82
CA ASN A 51 3.29 -2.12 -20.74
C ASN A 51 2.13 -1.36 -21.41
N PRO A 52 2.28 -0.92 -22.68
CA PRO A 52 1.24 -0.19 -23.40
C PRO A 52 -0.08 -0.94 -23.63
N GLU A 53 -0.10 -2.27 -23.46
CA GLU A 53 -1.28 -3.12 -23.57
C GLU A 53 -2.13 -3.14 -22.30
N HIS A 54 -1.60 -2.64 -21.17
CA HIS A 54 -2.39 -2.47 -19.96
C HIS A 54 -3.50 -1.42 -20.16
N PRO A 55 -4.61 -1.53 -19.41
CA PRO A 55 -5.68 -0.55 -19.46
C PRO A 55 -5.19 0.89 -19.29
N ILE A 56 -5.87 1.82 -19.95
CA ILE A 56 -5.63 3.25 -19.74
C ILE A 56 -5.88 3.57 -18.27
N ARG A 57 -4.92 4.25 -17.64
CA ARG A 57 -4.98 4.65 -16.23
C ARG A 57 -5.17 6.15 -16.09
N GLU A 58 -5.64 6.57 -14.92
CA GLU A 58 -5.59 7.98 -14.54
C GLU A 58 -4.16 8.50 -14.55
N ASN A 59 -3.99 9.73 -15.01
CA ASN A 59 -2.67 10.33 -15.18
C ASN A 59 -1.92 10.49 -13.84
N ARG A 60 -2.65 10.71 -12.74
CA ARG A 60 -2.10 10.82 -11.37
C ARG A 60 -2.14 9.50 -10.59
N GLY A 61 -2.72 8.44 -11.15
CA GLY A 61 -2.77 7.12 -10.54
C GLY A 61 -1.58 6.24 -10.96
N TYR A 62 -1.35 5.13 -10.28
CA TYR A 62 -0.44 4.10 -10.75
C TYR A 62 -1.17 3.12 -11.69
N CYS A 63 -0.43 2.25 -12.38
CA CYS A 63 -1.04 1.21 -13.19
C CYS A 63 -1.41 0.00 -12.30
N GLU A 64 -2.70 -0.26 -12.17
CA GLU A 64 -3.23 -1.38 -11.34
C GLU A 64 -2.76 -2.73 -11.86
N ALA A 65 -2.82 -2.97 -13.18
CA ALA A 65 -2.32 -4.22 -13.77
C ALA A 65 -0.83 -4.48 -13.44
N CYS A 66 0.03 -3.45 -13.54
CA CYS A 66 1.43 -3.57 -13.11
C CYS A 66 1.58 -3.86 -11.61
N ARG A 67 0.71 -3.28 -10.77
CA ARG A 67 0.71 -3.54 -9.33
C ARG A 67 0.31 -4.99 -9.08
N ASP A 68 -0.76 -5.47 -9.68
CA ASP A 68 -1.30 -6.81 -9.46
C ASP A 68 -0.34 -7.88 -9.99
N GLU A 69 0.26 -7.70 -11.16
CA GLU A 69 1.34 -8.55 -11.68
C GLU A 69 2.51 -8.64 -10.69
N ARG A 70 2.90 -7.51 -10.10
CA ARG A 70 3.97 -7.48 -9.10
C ARG A 70 3.56 -8.22 -7.84
N GLN A 71 2.35 -7.99 -7.34
CA GLN A 71 1.87 -8.66 -6.12
C GLN A 71 1.72 -10.17 -6.33
N GLN A 72 1.23 -10.57 -7.51
CA GLN A 72 1.17 -11.97 -7.93
C GLN A 72 2.56 -12.60 -7.94
N ALA A 73 3.54 -11.92 -8.53
CA ALA A 73 4.92 -12.40 -8.59
C ALA A 73 5.54 -12.52 -7.18
N LEU A 74 5.27 -11.56 -6.29
CA LEU A 74 5.71 -11.61 -4.90
C LEU A 74 5.12 -12.83 -4.19
N TYR A 75 3.80 -13.02 -4.25
CA TYR A 75 3.14 -14.17 -3.64
C TYR A 75 3.64 -15.51 -4.18
N MET A 76 3.82 -15.61 -5.50
CA MET A 76 4.35 -16.82 -6.15
C MET A 76 5.79 -17.15 -5.76
N ALA A 77 6.57 -16.14 -5.34
CA ALA A 77 7.94 -16.30 -4.88
C ALA A 77 8.06 -16.61 -3.38
N MET A 78 6.98 -16.47 -2.60
CA MET A 78 6.98 -16.75 -1.17
C MET A 78 7.26 -18.23 -0.88
N GLU A 79 7.96 -18.49 0.22
CA GLU A 79 8.09 -19.84 0.75
C GLU A 79 6.70 -20.35 1.20
N ARG A 80 6.41 -21.63 0.91
CA ARG A 80 5.13 -22.25 1.26
C ARG A 80 5.30 -23.23 2.41
N GLN A 81 4.48 -23.10 3.44
CA GLN A 81 4.50 -24.00 4.60
C GLN A 81 3.07 -24.46 4.97
N PRO A 82 2.90 -25.69 5.49
CA PRO A 82 1.64 -26.12 6.08
C PRO A 82 1.19 -25.16 7.16
N TRP A 83 -0.07 -24.73 7.11
CA TRP A 83 -0.64 -23.89 8.14
C TRP A 83 -0.86 -24.68 9.44
N ASP A 84 -0.61 -24.04 10.58
CA ASP A 84 -0.74 -24.64 11.91
C ASP A 84 -2.19 -24.75 12.39
N GLY A 85 -3.12 -24.06 11.73
CA GLY A 85 -4.55 -24.05 12.04
C GLY A 85 -4.95 -23.04 13.13
N ASP A 86 -4.02 -22.22 13.62
CA ASP A 86 -4.26 -21.28 14.73
C ASP A 86 -3.73 -19.86 14.42
N THR A 87 -2.59 -19.76 13.72
CA THR A 87 -2.03 -18.46 13.36
C THR A 87 -2.94 -17.73 12.36
N ILE A 88 -3.19 -16.44 12.59
CA ILE A 88 -4.03 -15.63 11.69
C ILE A 88 -3.47 -15.64 10.27
N LEU A 89 -4.35 -15.81 9.28
CA LEU A 89 -4.03 -15.71 7.87
C LEU A 89 -4.53 -14.38 7.30
N HIS A 90 -3.81 -13.89 6.30
CA HIS A 90 -4.16 -12.70 5.53
C HIS A 90 -4.37 -13.07 4.05
N LEU A 91 -5.40 -12.52 3.43
CA LEU A 91 -5.57 -12.62 1.98
C LEU A 91 -4.70 -11.58 1.30
N HIS A 92 -3.63 -12.04 0.65
CA HIS A 92 -2.58 -11.22 0.06
C HIS A 92 -3.15 -10.06 -0.77
N ASN A 93 -2.54 -8.88 -0.62
CA ASN A 93 -2.91 -7.66 -1.34
C ASN A 93 -4.35 -7.15 -1.09
N THR A 94 -5.01 -7.60 -0.02
CA THR A 94 -6.34 -7.12 0.42
C THR A 94 -6.33 -6.69 1.89
N ASP A 95 -7.48 -6.29 2.44
CA ASP A 95 -7.64 -5.99 3.87
C ASP A 95 -8.35 -7.12 4.65
N VAL A 96 -8.42 -8.33 4.07
CA VAL A 96 -9.17 -9.46 4.64
C VAL A 96 -8.24 -10.37 5.45
N TYR A 97 -8.69 -10.75 6.65
CA TYR A 97 -8.00 -11.63 7.58
C TYR A 97 -8.90 -12.78 8.00
N PHE A 98 -8.30 -13.93 8.29
CA PHE A 98 -8.97 -15.15 8.73
C PHE A 98 -8.35 -15.66 10.02
N GLN A 99 -9.20 -15.99 10.99
CA GLN A 99 -8.78 -16.48 12.30
C GLN A 99 -8.82 -18.01 12.39
N ASP A 100 -9.61 -18.65 11.53
CA ASP A 100 -9.91 -20.09 11.61
C ASP A 100 -10.36 -20.63 10.24
N LEU A 101 -10.56 -21.95 10.16
CA LEU A 101 -11.04 -22.63 8.95
C LEU A 101 -12.48 -22.26 8.57
N GLU A 102 -13.33 -21.93 9.56
CA GLU A 102 -14.74 -21.60 9.34
C GLU A 102 -14.87 -20.28 8.58
N SER A 103 -14.13 -19.24 8.98
CA SER A 103 -14.07 -17.96 8.28
C SER A 103 -13.53 -18.06 6.85
N ILE A 104 -12.57 -18.97 6.61
CA ILE A 104 -12.08 -19.26 5.25
C ILE A 104 -13.19 -19.92 4.41
N ARG A 105 -13.85 -20.94 4.96
CA ARG A 105 -14.97 -21.64 4.29
C ARG A 105 -16.10 -20.69 3.96
N ASP A 106 -16.52 -19.86 4.90
CA ASP A 106 -17.61 -18.90 4.70
C ASP A 106 -17.26 -17.92 3.58
N HIS A 107 -16.01 -17.41 3.56
CA HIS A 107 -15.54 -16.55 2.47
C HIS A 107 -15.56 -17.24 1.11
N CYS A 108 -15.15 -18.51 1.04
CA CYS A 108 -15.20 -19.30 -0.19
C CYS A 108 -16.64 -19.43 -0.73
N LEU A 109 -17.59 -19.71 0.17
CA LEU A 109 -19.01 -19.84 -0.19
C LEU A 109 -19.63 -18.52 -0.64
N GLU A 110 -19.39 -17.43 0.10
CA GLU A 110 -19.94 -16.10 -0.21
C GLU A 110 -19.38 -15.51 -1.51
N ARG A 111 -18.10 -15.77 -1.81
CA ARG A 111 -17.42 -15.21 -2.98
C ARG A 111 -17.35 -16.17 -4.16
N HIS A 112 -17.85 -17.40 -4.01
CA HIS A 112 -17.75 -18.47 -5.01
C HIS A 112 -16.31 -18.68 -5.50
N VAL A 113 -15.37 -18.75 -4.55
CA VAL A 113 -13.94 -19.01 -4.80
C VAL A 113 -13.50 -20.28 -4.07
N LEU A 114 -12.60 -21.05 -4.67
CA LEU A 114 -12.07 -22.26 -4.04
C LEU A 114 -10.94 -21.92 -3.06
N PRO A 115 -10.73 -22.72 -2.00
CA PRO A 115 -9.66 -22.50 -1.02
C PRO A 115 -8.27 -22.40 -1.66
N GLU A 116 -8.02 -23.22 -2.70
CA GLU A 116 -6.77 -23.21 -3.47
C GLU A 116 -6.57 -21.98 -4.38
N GLU A 117 -7.62 -21.21 -4.64
CA GLU A 117 -7.55 -19.93 -5.37
C GLU A 117 -7.19 -18.76 -4.43
N LEU A 118 -7.29 -18.96 -3.12
CA LEU A 118 -6.97 -17.93 -2.13
C LEU A 118 -5.45 -17.78 -1.95
N GLN A 119 -4.97 -16.55 -2.09
CA GLN A 119 -3.56 -16.21 -1.86
C GLN A 119 -3.30 -15.92 -0.39
N LEU A 120 -3.35 -16.95 0.45
CA LEU A 120 -3.22 -16.78 1.89
C LEU A 120 -1.76 -16.73 2.35
N VAL A 121 -1.49 -15.80 3.26
CA VAL A 121 -0.18 -15.54 3.87
C VAL A 121 -0.30 -15.63 5.38
N VAL A 122 0.68 -16.26 6.03
CA VAL A 122 0.76 -16.37 7.49
C VAL A 122 1.14 -15.01 8.08
N CYS A 123 0.35 -14.50 9.03
CA CYS A 123 0.62 -13.22 9.66
C CYS A 123 1.75 -13.30 10.69
N ASN A 124 2.48 -12.20 10.83
CA ASN A 124 3.39 -11.96 11.93
C ASN A 124 2.67 -11.20 13.06
N PRO A 125 2.72 -11.68 14.32
CA PRO A 125 2.17 -10.96 15.45
C PRO A 125 3.01 -9.72 15.78
N VAL A 126 2.34 -8.66 16.19
CA VAL A 126 2.98 -7.45 16.75
C VAL A 126 2.67 -7.38 18.24
N TYR A 127 3.72 -7.44 19.04
CA TYR A 127 3.67 -7.35 20.50
C TYR A 127 3.90 -5.91 20.95
N PRO A 128 3.36 -5.52 22.14
CA PRO A 128 3.71 -4.23 22.71
C PRO A 128 5.20 -4.20 23.08
N GLU A 129 5.85 -3.06 22.82
CA GLU A 129 7.24 -2.83 23.24
C GLU A 129 7.27 -2.35 24.70
N GLU A 130 8.31 -2.76 25.43
CA GLU A 130 8.57 -2.26 26.78
C GLU A 130 8.92 -0.77 26.73
N ILE A 131 8.50 -0.02 27.74
CA ILE A 131 8.75 1.41 27.82
C ILE A 131 9.86 1.62 28.83
N ASP A 132 10.99 2.16 28.37
CA ASP A 132 12.03 2.68 29.25
C ASP A 132 11.59 4.06 29.76
N GLY A 133 11.39 4.18 31.07
CA GLY A 133 10.94 5.42 31.67
C GLY A 133 11.95 6.56 31.54
N CYS A 134 13.26 6.27 31.57
CA CYS A 134 14.30 7.28 31.41
C CYS A 134 14.35 7.80 29.97
N ASP A 135 14.19 6.91 28.97
CA ASP A 135 14.07 7.31 27.57
C ASP A 135 12.78 8.11 27.33
N HIS A 136 11.67 7.68 27.95
CA HIS A 136 10.37 8.34 27.83
C HIS A 136 10.36 9.78 28.36
N PHE A 137 11.11 10.06 29.44
CA PHE A 137 11.19 11.38 30.07
C PHE A 137 12.53 12.09 29.84
N CYS A 138 13.28 11.71 28.80
CA CYS A 138 14.62 12.24 28.57
C CYS A 138 14.66 13.78 28.44
N ASP A 139 13.61 14.41 27.90
CA ASP A 139 13.49 15.87 27.76
C ASP A 139 13.22 16.60 29.10
N ASP A 140 12.65 15.89 30.08
CA ASP A 140 12.29 16.43 31.40
C ASP A 140 13.35 16.11 32.47
N LEU A 141 14.23 15.15 32.19
CA LEU A 141 15.31 14.74 33.07
C LEU A 141 16.55 15.64 32.89
N PRO A 142 17.30 15.90 33.97
CA PRO A 142 18.66 16.43 33.86
C PRO A 142 19.54 15.55 32.95
N GLU A 143 20.64 16.09 32.43
CA GLU A 143 21.53 15.43 31.45
C GLU A 143 22.12 14.08 31.94
N ASP A 144 22.13 13.84 33.26
CA ASP A 144 22.47 12.57 33.91
C ASP A 144 21.40 12.16 34.97
N GLY A 145 20.16 12.56 34.75
CA GLY A 145 19.05 12.35 35.70
C GLY A 145 18.49 10.94 35.63
N GLU A 146 18.20 10.35 36.79
CA GLU A 146 17.43 9.10 36.92
C GLU A 146 15.98 9.41 37.32
N LEU A 147 15.06 8.52 36.95
CA LEU A 147 13.69 8.60 37.45
C LEU A 147 13.62 8.37 38.96
N PRO A 148 12.69 9.04 39.67
CA PRO A 148 12.36 8.68 41.04
C PRO A 148 11.99 7.20 41.15
N SER A 149 12.43 6.52 42.21
CA SER A 149 12.28 5.07 42.36
C SER A 149 10.84 4.58 42.25
N GLU A 150 9.87 5.29 42.83
CA GLU A 150 8.45 4.91 42.75
C GLU A 150 7.91 4.95 41.31
N LEU A 151 8.43 5.88 40.49
CA LEU A 151 8.05 6.01 39.09
C LEU A 151 8.72 4.92 38.25
N GLN A 152 10.01 4.65 38.47
CA GLN A 152 10.71 3.52 37.84
C GLN A 152 10.03 2.18 38.15
N GLU A 153 9.66 1.94 39.42
CA GLU A 153 8.90 0.75 39.83
C GLU A 153 7.52 0.66 39.17
N ALA A 154 6.92 1.78 38.77
CA ALA A 154 5.68 1.78 38.01
C ALA A 154 5.90 1.34 36.55
N PHE A 155 6.96 1.81 35.89
CA PHE A 155 7.36 1.34 34.57
C PHE A 155 7.74 -0.14 34.58
N ASP A 156 8.50 -0.59 35.57
CA ASP A 156 8.91 -2.00 35.68
C ASP A 156 7.67 -2.92 35.81
N ARG A 157 6.68 -2.52 36.62
CA ARG A 157 5.41 -3.24 36.74
C ARG A 157 4.59 -3.23 35.45
N LEU A 158 4.57 -2.11 34.72
CA LEU A 158 3.91 -2.04 33.42
C LEU A 158 4.61 -2.97 32.42
N ASN A 159 5.95 -2.94 32.38
CA ASN A 159 6.77 -3.77 31.50
C ASN A 159 6.60 -5.26 31.81
N GLU A 160 6.37 -5.64 33.08
CA GLU A 160 5.97 -7.00 33.44
C GLU A 160 4.62 -7.43 32.85
N VAL A 161 3.67 -6.51 32.73
CA VAL A 161 2.38 -6.77 32.07
C VAL A 161 2.57 -6.84 30.56
N ILE A 162 3.33 -5.92 29.97
CA ILE A 162 3.66 -5.88 28.53
C ILE A 162 4.28 -7.21 28.08
N ARG A 163 5.29 -7.71 28.82
CA ARG A 163 5.95 -9.00 28.52
C ARG A 163 5.03 -10.21 28.52
N LYS A 164 3.90 -10.15 29.25
CA LYS A 164 2.91 -11.22 29.34
C LYS A 164 1.71 -10.98 28.42
N SER A 165 1.65 -9.84 27.73
CA SER A 165 0.55 -9.49 26.86
C SER A 165 0.51 -10.40 25.63
N PRO A 166 -0.68 -10.80 25.16
CA PRO A 166 -0.81 -11.35 23.82
C PRO A 166 -0.45 -10.29 22.75
N PRO A 167 -0.31 -10.70 21.48
CA PRO A 167 -0.16 -9.76 20.36
C PRO A 167 -1.26 -8.70 20.36
N LEU A 168 -0.90 -7.45 20.06
CA LEU A 168 -1.84 -6.35 19.90
C LEU A 168 -2.49 -6.34 18.52
N SER A 169 -1.73 -6.74 17.50
CA SER A 169 -2.18 -6.76 16.11
C SER A 169 -1.37 -7.77 15.31
N TRP A 170 -1.75 -7.93 14.05
CA TRP A 170 -1.17 -8.89 13.12
C TRP A 170 -0.94 -8.19 11.79
N PHE A 171 0.20 -8.48 11.17
CA PHE A 171 0.56 -7.94 9.85
C PHE A 171 0.87 -9.07 8.88
N PRO A 172 0.64 -8.87 7.57
CA PRO A 172 0.99 -9.86 6.55
C PRO A 172 2.47 -10.22 6.63
N GLY A 173 2.78 -11.52 6.70
CA GLY A 173 4.14 -12.03 6.70
C GLY A 173 4.69 -12.29 5.30
N GLU A 174 5.71 -13.15 5.23
CA GLU A 174 6.42 -13.51 3.99
C GLU A 174 6.24 -15.00 3.61
N ILE A 175 5.40 -15.73 4.35
CA ILE A 175 5.18 -17.17 4.19
C ILE A 175 3.78 -17.40 3.65
N ALA A 176 3.67 -18.06 2.51
CA ALA A 176 2.39 -18.49 1.96
C ALA A 176 1.89 -19.76 2.67
N ALA A 177 0.61 -19.77 3.05
CA ALA A 177 0.00 -20.86 3.77
C ALA A 177 -0.48 -21.98 2.84
N ASN A 178 -0.14 -23.23 3.16
CA ASN A 178 -0.77 -24.41 2.58
C ASN A 178 -1.90 -24.85 3.53
N LEU A 179 -3.13 -24.68 3.06
CA LEU A 179 -4.32 -25.05 3.79
C LEU A 179 -4.49 -26.57 3.90
N PRO A 180 -5.10 -27.07 4.99
CA PRO A 180 -5.46 -28.47 5.08
C PRO A 180 -6.57 -28.84 4.08
N ASP A 181 -6.65 -30.11 3.73
CA ASP A 181 -7.76 -30.62 2.92
C ASP A 181 -9.09 -30.58 3.68
N GLY A 182 -10.21 -30.63 2.95
CA GLY A 182 -11.54 -30.78 3.55
C GLY A 182 -12.15 -29.50 4.13
N ILE A 183 -11.62 -28.32 3.79
CA ILE A 183 -12.22 -27.02 4.14
C ILE A 183 -13.64 -26.90 3.60
N LEU A 184 -13.84 -27.36 2.36
CA LEU A 184 -15.14 -27.45 1.73
C LEU A 184 -15.52 -28.91 1.52
N THR A 185 -16.79 -29.23 1.72
CA THR A 185 -17.38 -30.50 1.30
C THR A 185 -17.43 -30.60 -0.22
N ALA A 186 -17.60 -31.83 -0.73
CA ALA A 186 -17.72 -32.04 -2.18
C ALA A 186 -18.97 -31.34 -2.77
N GLU A 187 -20.05 -31.27 -2.01
CA GLU A 187 -21.28 -30.57 -2.39
C GLU A 187 -21.04 -29.06 -2.49
N GLU A 188 -20.43 -28.46 -1.46
CA GLU A 188 -20.09 -27.02 -1.46
C GLU A 188 -19.12 -26.64 -2.60
N ARG A 189 -18.12 -27.47 -2.87
CA ARG A 189 -17.21 -27.27 -4.01
C ARG A 189 -17.97 -27.29 -5.34
N HIS A 190 -18.86 -28.26 -5.51
CA HIS A 190 -19.68 -28.39 -6.71
C HIS A 190 -20.62 -27.19 -6.89
N ASP A 191 -21.25 -26.72 -5.82
CA ASP A 191 -22.14 -25.56 -5.84
C ASP A 191 -21.38 -24.29 -6.22
N ILE A 192 -20.16 -24.10 -5.71
CA ILE A 192 -19.28 -22.99 -6.14
C ILE A 192 -18.99 -23.09 -7.63
N GLU A 193 -18.59 -24.26 -8.12
CA GLU A 193 -18.27 -24.46 -9.54
C GLU A 193 -19.47 -24.21 -10.46
N ILE A 194 -20.69 -24.55 -10.03
CA ILE A 194 -21.93 -24.25 -10.78
C ILE A 194 -22.28 -22.76 -10.70
N ALA A 195 -22.12 -22.15 -9.53
CA ALA A 195 -22.48 -20.74 -9.31
C ALA A 195 -21.52 -19.77 -10.01
N ARG A 196 -20.29 -20.21 -10.35
CA ARG A 196 -19.38 -19.45 -11.21
C ARG A 196 -20.06 -19.23 -12.56
N PRO A 197 -20.39 -17.99 -12.96
CA PRO A 197 -20.74 -17.76 -14.36
C PRO A 197 -19.55 -18.24 -15.20
N GLU A 198 -19.81 -18.95 -16.30
CA GLU A 198 -18.79 -19.16 -17.33
C GLU A 198 -18.14 -17.79 -17.58
N ALA A 199 -16.85 -17.66 -17.27
CA ALA A 199 -16.11 -16.42 -17.48
C ALA A 199 -16.01 -16.16 -18.99
N ALA A 200 -17.09 -15.61 -19.57
CA ALA A 200 -17.23 -15.32 -20.98
C ALA A 200 -18.13 -14.09 -21.12
N GLY A 201 -17.47 -12.93 -21.07
CA GLY A 201 -18.00 -11.67 -21.59
C GLY A 201 -18.65 -10.80 -20.52
N VAL A 202 -17.90 -9.80 -20.05
CA VAL A 202 -18.14 -8.39 -20.40
C VAL A 202 -17.20 -7.56 -19.51
N ASP A 203 -16.14 -7.05 -20.13
CA ASP A 203 -15.64 -5.72 -19.80
C ASP A 203 -16.84 -4.77 -19.91
N ASP A 204 -17.46 -4.37 -18.80
CA ASP A 204 -18.24 -3.13 -18.80
C ASP A 204 -17.70 -2.20 -17.73
N LYS A 205 -17.18 -1.11 -18.26
CA LYS A 205 -16.79 0.07 -17.52
C LYS A 205 -18.06 0.78 -17.08
N SER A 206 -18.06 1.32 -15.87
CA SER A 206 -18.75 2.56 -15.56
C SER A 206 -17.86 3.39 -14.67
#